data_AF-A0A504JN11-F1
#
_entry.id   AF-A0A504JN11-F1
#
_cell.length_a   1.000
_cell.length_b   1.000
_cell.length_c   1.000
_cell.angle_alpha   90.00
_cell.angle_beta   90.00
_cell.angle_gamma   90.00
#
_symmetry.space_group_name_H-M   'P 1'
#
loop_
_entity.id
_entity.type
_entity.pdbx_description
1 polymer ?
#
loop_
_entity_poly.entity_id
_entity_poly.type
_entity_poly.pdbx_seq_one_letter_code
_entity_poly.pdbx_strand_id
1 'polypeptide(L)'
;PYNGVVAYIASLYLWILVVRINPLWLLVVPALHSLQYLAVVWRYQSNVERDGPDAQKVPDSRILSVLGPIYRTRVLGFVVAGGVLGGLGFWLIPAALTALIPYDKEVLGSSLFFFIVLIFINVHHYFLDNVMWRRGNPEVSKYLFR
;
A
#
# COMPACT_ATOMS: atom_id res chain seq x y z
N PRO A 1 -28.18 0.34 9.54
CA PRO A 1 -28.64 1.21 8.43
C PRO A 1 -27.76 2.45 8.20
N TYR A 2 -27.45 3.26 9.21
CA TYR A 2 -26.67 4.50 9.07
C TYR A 2 -25.30 4.30 8.40
N ASN A 3 -24.49 3.35 8.87
CA ASN A 3 -23.18 3.06 8.29
C ASN A 3 -23.26 2.65 6.81
N GLY A 4 -24.35 1.96 6.41
CA GLY A 4 -24.58 1.59 5.01
C GLY A 4 -24.90 2.80 4.15
N VAL A 5 -25.72 3.73 4.64
CA VAL A 5 -26.00 4.99 3.95
C VAL A 5 -24.75 5.86 3.85
N VAL A 6 -23.96 5.98 4.91
CA VAL A 6 -22.68 6.69 4.89
C VAL A 6 -21.72 6.06 3.87
N ALA A 7 -21.65 4.73 3.80
CA ALA A 7 -20.84 4.02 2.82
C ALA A 7 -21.31 4.29 1.38
N TYR A 8 -22.62 4.27 1.13
CA TYR A 8 -23.17 4.63 -0.19
C TYR A 8 -22.86 6.08 -0.56
N ILE A 9 -22.99 7.03 0.36
CA ILE A 9 -22.66 8.44 0.10
C ILE A 9 -21.16 8.60 -0.18
N ALA A 10 -20.31 7.93 0.59
CA ALA A 10 -18.86 7.95 0.37
C ALA A 10 -18.48 7.35 -1.00
N SER A 11 -19.23 6.36 -1.50
CA SER A 11 -19.03 5.74 -2.81
C SER A 11 -19.66 6.50 -3.98
N LEU A 12 -20.32 7.65 -3.76
CA LEU A 12 -20.82 8.51 -4.85
C LEU A 12 -19.70 9.25 -5.60
N TYR A 13 -18.43 9.07 -5.19
CA TYR A 13 -17.27 9.73 -5.80
C TYR A 13 -17.41 11.26 -5.90
N LEU A 14 -18.12 11.90 -4.96
CA LEU A 14 -18.32 13.36 -4.94
C LEU A 14 -17.00 14.12 -4.89
N TRP A 15 -15.93 13.49 -4.39
CA TRP A 15 -14.57 14.04 -4.41
C TRP A 15 -14.05 14.33 -5.82
N ILE A 16 -14.56 13.67 -6.86
CA ILE A 16 -14.18 13.95 -8.26
C ILE A 16 -14.55 15.39 -8.66
N LEU A 17 -15.59 15.98 -8.04
CA LEU A 17 -15.93 17.38 -8.29
C LEU A 17 -14.80 18.34 -7.87
N VAL A 18 -14.02 17.95 -6.85
CA VAL A 18 -12.87 18.75 -6.35
C VAL A 18 -11.71 18.75 -7.36
N VAL A 19 -11.62 17.75 -8.24
CA VAL A 19 -10.64 17.72 -9.35
C VAL A 19 -10.82 18.92 -10.28
N ARG A 20 -12.05 19.46 -10.41
CA ARG A 20 -12.33 20.65 -11.23
C ARG A 20 -11.68 21.92 -10.65
N ILE A 21 -11.37 21.93 -9.35
CA ILE A 21 -10.67 23.03 -8.67
C ILE A 21 -9.16 22.89 -8.86
N ASN A 22 -8.63 21.67 -8.70
CA ASN A 22 -7.22 21.39 -8.91
C ASN A 22 -7.00 19.95 -9.41
N PRO A 23 -6.38 19.73 -10.58
CA PRO A 23 -6.15 18.39 -11.12
C PRO A 23 -5.24 17.52 -10.23
N LEU A 24 -4.45 18.12 -9.33
CA LEU A 24 -3.62 17.37 -8.37
C LEU A 24 -4.45 16.45 -7.46
N TRP A 25 -5.74 16.70 -7.29
CA TRP A 25 -6.62 15.80 -6.53
C TRP A 25 -6.74 14.41 -7.17
N LEU A 26 -6.48 14.25 -8.47
CA LEU A 26 -6.37 12.95 -9.13
C LEU A 26 -5.20 12.11 -8.61
N LEU A 27 -4.18 12.75 -8.01
CA LEU A 27 -3.03 12.08 -7.41
C LEU A 27 -3.18 11.96 -5.90
N VAL A 28 -3.63 13.04 -5.24
CA VAL A 28 -3.72 13.10 -3.78
C VAL A 28 -4.76 12.13 -3.24
N VAL A 29 -5.95 12.04 -3.84
CA VAL A 29 -7.01 11.16 -3.31
C VAL A 29 -6.60 9.68 -3.39
N PRO A 30 -6.12 9.14 -4.53
CA PRO A 30 -5.61 7.77 -4.57
C PRO A 30 -4.41 7.54 -3.65
N ALA A 31 -3.53 8.53 -3.48
CA ALA A 31 -2.41 8.41 -2.53
C ALA A 31 -2.91 8.28 -1.08
N LEU A 32 -3.85 9.12 -0.65
CA LEU A 32 -4.47 9.02 0.67
C LEU A 32 -5.24 7.71 0.85
N HIS A 33 -5.92 7.24 -0.19
CA HIS A 33 -6.59 5.94 -0.18
C HIS A 33 -5.59 4.79 -0.01
N SER A 34 -4.44 4.85 -0.70
CA SER A 34 -3.37 3.86 -0.55
C SER A 34 -2.77 3.88 0.87
N LEU A 35 -2.70 5.05 1.52
CA LEU A 35 -2.26 5.14 2.93
C LEU A 35 -3.24 4.43 3.88
N GLN A 36 -4.54 4.40 3.59
CA GLN A 36 -5.50 3.65 4.40
C GLN A 36 -5.20 2.15 4.37
N TYR A 37 -4.76 1.63 3.22
CA TYR A 37 -4.36 0.23 3.09
C TYR A 37 -3.14 -0.14 3.95
N LEU A 38 -2.26 0.81 4.26
CA LEU A 38 -1.16 0.53 5.19
C LEU A 38 -1.67 0.12 6.56
N ALA A 39 -2.80 0.65 7.03
CA ALA A 39 -3.39 0.24 8.31
C ALA A 39 -3.86 -1.23 8.27
N VAL A 40 -4.44 -1.65 7.14
CA VAL A 40 -4.89 -3.03 6.90
C VAL A 40 -3.70 -3.99 6.90
N VAL A 41 -2.68 -3.69 6.10
CA VAL A 41 -1.46 -4.50 5.99
C VAL A 41 -0.71 -4.55 7.31
N TRP A 42 -0.59 -3.41 8.01
CA TRP A 42 0.04 -3.32 9.32
C TRP A 42 -0.63 -4.24 10.33
N ARG A 43 -1.96 -4.15 10.45
CA ARG A 43 -2.74 -4.98 11.37
C ARG A 43 -2.60 -6.46 11.03
N TYR A 44 -2.75 -6.81 9.75
CA TYR A 44 -2.63 -8.18 9.26
C TYR A 44 -1.25 -8.76 9.57
N GLN A 45 -0.18 -8.13 9.08
CA GLN A 45 1.18 -8.65 9.24
C GLN A 45 1.60 -8.72 10.71
N SER A 46 1.24 -7.70 11.51
CA SER A 46 1.54 -7.72 12.95
C SER A 46 0.89 -8.90 13.66
N ASN A 47 -0.33 -9.28 13.28
CA ASN A 47 -1.02 -10.41 13.88
C ASN A 47 -0.47 -11.75 13.38
N VAL A 48 -0.08 -11.85 12.11
CA VAL A 48 0.61 -13.04 11.57
C VAL A 48 1.89 -13.30 12.35
N GLU A 49 2.75 -12.28 12.50
CA GLU A 49 4.04 -12.43 13.17
C GLU A 49 3.90 -12.72 14.67
N ARG A 50 2.84 -12.22 15.32
CA ARG A 50 2.55 -12.49 16.74
C ARG A 50 2.04 -13.90 17.00
N ASP A 51 1.39 -14.52 16.02
CA ASP A 51 0.90 -15.91 16.11
C ASP A 51 2.00 -16.94 15.84
N GLY A 52 3.20 -16.51 15.44
CA GLY A 52 4.33 -17.39 15.21
C GLY A 52 4.73 -18.17 16.48
N PRO A 53 5.16 -19.44 16.36
CA PRO A 53 5.49 -20.30 17.51
C PRO A 53 6.65 -19.75 18.35
N ASP A 54 7.49 -18.90 17.75
CA ASP A 54 8.64 -18.28 18.38
C ASP A 54 8.47 -16.76 18.56
N ALA A 55 7.28 -16.20 18.36
CA ALA A 55 7.03 -14.76 18.34
C ALA A 55 7.57 -14.02 19.57
N GLN A 56 7.50 -14.66 20.75
CA GLN A 56 7.95 -14.07 22.02
C GLN A 56 9.44 -14.29 22.31
N LYS A 57 10.17 -15.06 21.51
CA LYS A 57 11.60 -15.29 21.72
C LYS A 57 12.37 -13.99 21.46
N VAL A 58 13.44 -13.79 22.22
CA VAL A 58 14.37 -12.68 22.01
C VAL A 58 15.43 -13.12 21.00
N PRO A 59 15.78 -12.28 20.00
CA PRO A 59 16.86 -12.59 19.06
C PRO A 59 18.21 -12.83 19.76
N ASP A 60 18.99 -13.80 19.27
CA ASP A 60 20.34 -14.10 19.79
C ASP A 60 21.36 -12.98 19.50
N SER A 61 21.09 -12.14 18.50
CA SER A 61 21.91 -10.98 18.17
C SER A 61 21.76 -9.87 19.20
N ARG A 62 22.89 -9.38 19.75
CA ARG A 62 22.92 -8.26 20.72
C ARG A 62 22.32 -6.96 20.20
N ILE A 63 22.37 -6.74 18.89
CA ILE A 63 21.83 -5.51 18.27
C ILE A 63 20.32 -5.64 18.11
N LEU A 64 19.85 -6.81 17.67
CA LEU A 64 18.43 -7.05 17.40
C LEU A 64 17.63 -7.27 18.69
N SER A 65 18.26 -7.74 19.77
CA SER A 65 17.60 -7.94 21.06
C SER A 65 17.05 -6.65 21.68
N VAL A 66 17.59 -5.48 21.31
CA VAL A 66 17.08 -4.15 21.72
C VAL A 66 15.65 -3.92 21.21
N LEU A 67 15.27 -4.51 20.08
CA LEU A 67 13.92 -4.40 19.51
C LEU A 67 12.89 -5.25 20.27
N GLY A 68 13.34 -6.12 21.18
CA GLY A 68 12.50 -6.99 21.99
C GLY A 68 12.18 -8.32 21.28
N PRO A 69 10.93 -8.80 21.35
CA PRO A 69 10.55 -10.09 20.76
C PRO A 69 10.74 -10.14 19.23
N ILE A 70 11.08 -11.32 18.71
CA ILE A 70 11.44 -11.55 17.30
C ILE A 70 10.36 -11.10 16.31
N TYR A 71 9.08 -11.16 16.69
CA TYR A 71 7.99 -10.67 15.83
C TYR A 71 8.17 -9.19 15.46
N ARG A 72 8.70 -8.36 16.37
CA ARG A 72 8.94 -6.93 16.10
C ARG A 72 10.04 -6.73 15.07
N THR A 73 11.10 -7.53 15.14
CA THR A 73 12.17 -7.51 14.15
C THR A 73 11.66 -7.94 12.77
N ARG A 74 10.79 -8.95 12.70
CA ARG A 74 10.17 -9.39 11.45
C ARG A 74 9.24 -8.34 10.86
N VAL A 75 8.38 -7.72 11.67
CA VAL A 75 7.53 -6.59 11.23
C VAL A 75 8.39 -5.42 10.76
N LEU A 76 9.48 -5.08 11.47
CA LEU A 76 10.39 -4.02 11.02
C LEU A 76 11.04 -4.38 9.68
N GLY A 77 11.49 -5.63 9.52
CA GLY A 77 12.03 -6.14 8.26
C GLY A 77 11.02 -6.03 7.13
N PHE A 78 9.75 -6.36 7.39
CA PHE A 78 8.65 -6.20 6.45
C PHE A 78 8.44 -4.73 6.06
N VAL A 79 8.43 -3.80 7.02
CA VAL A 79 8.30 -2.36 6.75
C VAL A 79 9.47 -1.84 5.93
N VAL A 80 10.70 -2.22 6.26
CA VAL A 80 11.89 -1.81 5.51
C VAL A 80 11.85 -2.37 4.09
N ALA A 81 11.54 -3.66 3.92
CA ALA A 81 11.42 -4.28 2.61
C ALA A 81 10.32 -3.60 1.77
N GLY A 82 9.15 -3.35 2.37
CA GLY A 82 8.06 -2.61 1.72
C GLY A 82 8.46 -1.18 1.34
N GLY A 83 9.17 -0.46 2.21
CA GLY A 83 9.69 0.87 1.93
C GLY A 83 10.72 0.89 0.80
N VAL A 84 11.63 -0.08 0.76
CA VAL A 84 12.60 -0.25 -0.33
C VAL A 84 11.88 -0.56 -1.64
N LEU A 85 10.99 -1.55 -1.66
CA LEU A 85 10.21 -1.90 -2.86
C LEU A 85 9.34 -0.73 -3.33
N GLY A 86 8.76 0.03 -2.39
CA GLY A 86 8.02 1.25 -2.69
C GLY A 86 8.91 2.32 -3.31
N GLY A 87 10.08 2.60 -2.74
CA GLY A 87 11.04 3.55 -3.30
C GLY A 87 11.53 3.13 -4.69
N LEU A 88 11.79 1.84 -4.89
CA LEU A 88 12.16 1.29 -6.20
C LEU A 88 11.02 1.47 -7.21
N GLY A 89 9.81 1.06 -6.85
CA GLY A 89 8.63 1.10 -7.70
C GLY A 89 8.19 2.51 -8.07
N PHE A 90 8.08 3.42 -7.10
CA PHE A 90 7.53 4.76 -7.31
C PHE A 90 8.55 5.81 -7.74
N TRP A 91 9.84 5.61 -7.44
CA TRP A 91 10.87 6.61 -7.73
C TRP A 91 11.91 6.09 -8.71
N LEU A 92 12.66 5.05 -8.33
CA LEU A 92 13.83 4.64 -9.10
C LEU A 92 13.45 4.11 -10.49
N ILE A 93 12.49 3.18 -10.56
CA ILE A 93 12.08 2.56 -11.83
C ILE A 93 11.52 3.61 -12.80
N PRO A 94 10.55 4.47 -12.45
CA PRO A 94 10.06 5.51 -13.35
C PRO A 94 11.14 6.48 -13.80
N ALA A 95 12.02 6.91 -12.89
CA ALA A 95 13.11 7.84 -13.21
C ALA A 95 14.13 7.19 -14.16
N ALA A 96 14.51 5.93 -13.91
CA ALA A 96 15.40 5.17 -14.77
C ALA A 96 14.80 4.97 -16.16
N LEU A 97 13.53 4.56 -16.27
CA LEU A 97 12.86 4.41 -17.56
C LEU A 97 12.78 5.74 -18.31
N THR A 98 12.50 6.85 -17.61
CA THR A 98 12.46 8.20 -18.20
C THR A 98 13.82 8.65 -18.72
N ALA A 99 14.92 8.24 -18.08
CA ALA A 99 16.27 8.56 -18.50
C ALA A 99 16.78 7.65 -19.62
N LEU A 100 16.39 6.37 -19.61
CA LEU A 100 16.96 5.34 -20.49
C LEU A 100 16.16 5.11 -21.76
N ILE A 101 14.85 5.37 -21.77
CA ILE A 101 13.98 5.13 -22.91
C ILE A 101 13.67 6.45 -23.61
N PRO A 102 14.12 6.65 -24.86
CA PRO A 102 13.74 7.80 -25.66
C PRO A 102 12.24 7.76 -25.97
N TYR A 103 11.57 8.90 -25.78
CA TYR A 103 10.20 9.12 -26.22
C TYR A 103 9.98 10.62 -26.47
N ASP A 104 8.93 10.95 -27.21
CA ASP A 104 8.57 12.34 -27.49
C ASP A 104 7.96 12.99 -26.24
N LYS A 105 8.74 13.85 -25.58
CA LYS A 105 8.33 14.55 -24.35
C LYS A 105 7.40 15.73 -24.63
N GLU A 106 7.38 16.27 -25.85
CA GLU A 106 6.46 17.33 -26.23
C GLU A 106 5.05 16.78 -26.38
N VAL A 107 4.93 15.55 -26.89
CA VAL A 107 3.65 14.86 -27.05
C VAL A 107 3.18 14.16 -25.77
N LEU A 108 4.07 13.44 -25.07
CA LEU A 108 3.68 12.55 -23.96
C LEU A 108 3.97 13.11 -22.56
N GLY A 109 4.68 14.25 -22.48
CA GLY A 109 5.07 14.89 -21.22
C GLY A 109 6.24 14.19 -20.50
N SER A 110 6.99 14.92 -19.70
CA SER A 110 8.24 14.45 -19.06
C SER A 110 8.09 13.35 -18.00
N SER A 111 6.85 13.05 -17.59
CA SER A 111 6.54 12.13 -16.49
C SER A 111 5.82 10.87 -16.95
N LEU A 112 5.90 10.51 -18.23
CA LEU A 112 5.18 9.37 -18.82
C LEU A 112 5.30 8.08 -17.99
N PHE A 113 6.53 7.65 -17.68
CA PHE A 113 6.76 6.40 -16.94
C PHE A 113 6.27 6.45 -15.50
N PHE A 114 6.29 7.63 -14.87
CA PHE A 114 5.69 7.82 -13.55
C PHE A 114 4.18 7.56 -13.60
N PHE A 115 3.49 8.13 -14.59
CA PHE A 115 2.06 7.89 -14.77
C PHE A 115 1.74 6.44 -15.12
N ILE A 116 2.54 5.78 -15.97
CA ILE A 116 2.37 4.36 -16.29
C ILE A 116 2.44 3.50 -15.03
N VAL A 117 3.47 3.69 -14.20
CA VAL A 117 3.61 2.93 -12.96
C VAL A 117 2.48 3.25 -11.98
N LEU A 118 2.10 4.52 -11.86
CA LEU A 118 0.98 4.91 -11.02
C LEU A 118 -0.33 4.24 -11.44
N ILE A 119 -0.64 4.21 -12.74
CA ILE A 119 -1.82 3.50 -13.28
C ILE A 119 -1.72 2.00 -13.03
N PHE A 120 -0.57 1.38 -13.31
CA PHE A 120 -0.35 -0.04 -13.06
C PHE A 120 -0.63 -0.41 -11.60
N ILE A 121 -0.14 0.38 -10.65
CA ILE A 121 -0.35 0.14 -9.22
C ILE A 121 -1.83 0.30 -8.86
N ASN A 122 -2.53 1.32 -9.37
CA ASN A 122 -3.96 1.49 -9.12
C ASN A 122 -4.78 0.30 -9.67
N VAL A 123 -4.45 -0.20 -10.86
CA VAL A 123 -5.09 -1.40 -11.45
C VAL A 123 -4.77 -2.65 -10.64
N HIS A 124 -3.51 -2.82 -10.23
CA HIS A 124 -3.09 -3.92 -9.36
C HIS A 124 -3.86 -3.92 -8.03
N HIS A 125 -3.97 -2.76 -7.39
CA HIS A 125 -4.74 -2.59 -6.15
C HIS A 125 -6.21 -2.95 -6.33
N TYR A 126 -6.85 -2.53 -7.43
CA TYR A 126 -8.22 -2.93 -7.74
C TYR A 126 -8.39 -4.46 -7.76
N PHE A 127 -7.42 -5.20 -8.31
CA PHE A 127 -7.47 -6.66 -8.28
C PHE A 127 -7.22 -7.24 -6.88
N LEU A 128 -6.26 -6.69 -6.12
CA LEU A 128 -6.00 -7.12 -4.75
C LEU A 128 -7.24 -6.97 -3.86
N ASP A 129 -7.98 -5.89 -4.01
CA ASP A 129 -9.19 -5.62 -3.24
C ASP A 129 -10.26 -6.70 -3.49
N ASN A 130 -10.41 -7.10 -4.74
CA ASN A 130 -11.33 -8.18 -5.13
C ASN A 130 -10.94 -9.56 -4.56
N VAL A 131 -9.71 -9.74 -4.10
CA VAL A 131 -9.22 -10.98 -3.49
C VAL A 131 -9.22 -10.89 -1.96
N MET A 132 -8.69 -9.80 -1.40
CA MET A 132 -8.50 -9.62 0.04
C MET A 132 -9.83 -9.50 0.78
N TRP A 133 -10.81 -8.81 0.19
CA TRP A 133 -12.12 -8.60 0.83
C TRP A 133 -13.10 -9.76 0.65
N ARG A 134 -12.66 -10.89 0.07
CA ARG A 134 -13.49 -12.10 -0.01
C ARG A 134 -13.68 -12.68 1.39
N ARG A 135 -14.92 -12.63 1.88
CA ARG A 135 -15.36 -13.17 3.18
C ARG A 135 -14.94 -14.62 3.44
N GLY A 136 -14.64 -15.40 2.40
CA GLY A 136 -14.19 -16.78 2.49
C GLY A 136 -12.70 -16.99 2.78
N ASN A 137 -11.87 -15.94 2.86
CA ASN A 137 -10.45 -16.12 3.16
C ASN A 137 -10.23 -16.31 4.69
N PRO A 138 -9.84 -17.52 5.15
CA PRO A 138 -9.70 -17.81 6.58
C PRO A 138 -8.59 -16.99 7.24
N GLU A 139 -7.52 -16.67 6.51
CA GLU A 139 -6.41 -15.88 7.05
C GLU A 139 -6.82 -14.42 7.27
N VAL A 140 -7.53 -13.83 6.31
CA VAL A 140 -8.05 -12.47 6.47
C VAL A 140 -9.00 -12.39 7.65
N SER A 141 -9.89 -13.36 7.82
CA SER A 141 -10.76 -13.43 9.01
C SER A 141 -9.94 -13.51 10.30
N LYS A 142 -8.92 -14.38 10.33
CA LYS A 142 -8.10 -14.65 11.53
C LYS A 142 -7.14 -13.51 11.89
N TYR A 143 -6.59 -12.80 10.91
CA TYR A 143 -5.51 -11.83 11.14
C TYR A 143 -5.94 -10.38 10.95
N LEU A 144 -7.00 -10.11 10.19
CA LEU A 144 -7.53 -8.75 10.02
C LEU A 144 -8.74 -8.49 10.92
N PHE A 145 -9.70 -9.42 10.99
CA PHE A 145 -11.04 -9.15 11.54
C PHE A 145 -11.36 -9.73 12.93
N ARG A 146 -10.42 -10.45 13.56
CA ARG A 146 -10.55 -11.11 14.89
C ARG A 146 -11.69 -10.59 15.77
#